data_AF-A0A537F164-F1
#
_entry.id   AF-A0A537F164-F1
#
_cell.length_a   1.000
_cell.length_b   1.000
_cell.length_c   1.000
_cell.angle_alpha   90.00
_cell.angle_beta   90.00
_cell.angle_gamma   90.00
#
_symmetry.space_group_name_H-M   'P 1'
#
loop_
_entity.id
_entity.type
_entity.pdbx_description
1 polymer ?
#
loop_
_entity_poly.entity_id
_entity_poly.type
_entity_poly.pdbx_seq_one_letter_code
_entity_poly.pdbx_strand_id
1 'polypeptide(L)'
;METKLQGLNQTSSGGVTTVEGPLMGEPGWRGRIVTGIYDLLSEGVENLQLGSAHTQAFKEWNREALFTKPFWNSVRGAGLGTWQALALKAVQKKSSRIDTVVTTDIHRLIRLPGTLNGHTGLLAVEVQSERLDDFDPFTESTVFAGSMKVHVKEAPSFRLGTVHLGPFHDESVTLPAAAAMLLLCKRRAEPAT
;
A
#
# COMPACT_ATOMS: atom_id res chain seq x y z
N MET A 1 -15.63 -19.36 2.46
CA MET A 1 -14.39 -20.13 2.70
C MET A 1 -13.84 -19.71 4.04
N GLU A 2 -13.88 -20.56 5.06
CA GLU A 2 -13.09 -20.33 6.27
C GLU A 2 -11.62 -20.38 5.87
N THR A 3 -10.98 -19.21 5.81
CA THR A 3 -9.55 -19.08 5.58
C THR A 3 -8.84 -19.68 6.79
N LYS A 4 -8.59 -20.99 6.76
CA LYS A 4 -7.57 -21.61 7.61
C LYS A 4 -6.29 -20.81 7.37
N LEU A 5 -5.70 -20.26 8.43
CA LEU A 5 -4.49 -19.41 8.39
C LEU A 5 -3.25 -20.26 8.06
N GLN A 6 -3.31 -20.93 6.90
CA GLN A 6 -2.25 -21.68 6.24
C GLN A 6 -1.37 -22.48 7.21
N GLY A 7 -1.96 -23.32 8.06
CA GLY A 7 -1.25 -24.18 8.99
C GLY A 7 -1.06 -23.64 10.41
N LEU A 8 -1.61 -22.46 10.73
CA LEU A 8 -1.71 -21.99 12.12
C LEU A 8 -2.76 -22.83 12.88
N ASN A 9 -2.29 -23.76 13.70
CA ASN A 9 -3.11 -24.72 14.43
C ASN A 9 -2.63 -24.85 15.88
N GLN A 10 -3.46 -25.49 16.70
CA GLN A 10 -3.16 -25.78 18.10
C GLN A 10 -3.19 -27.28 18.30
N THR A 11 -2.11 -27.84 18.84
CA THR A 11 -1.94 -29.27 19.10
C THR A 11 -1.84 -29.48 20.60
N SER A 12 -2.58 -30.43 21.14
CA SER A 12 -2.52 -30.80 22.57
C SER A 12 -1.91 -32.18 22.70
N SER A 13 -0.81 -32.28 23.44
CA SER A 13 -0.15 -33.56 23.75
C SER A 13 0.27 -33.56 25.22
N GLY A 14 -0.16 -34.58 25.97
CA GLY A 14 0.18 -34.72 27.39
C GLY A 14 -0.28 -33.57 28.29
N GLY A 15 -1.36 -32.86 27.94
CA GLY A 15 -1.86 -31.70 28.69
C GLY A 15 -1.16 -30.38 28.37
N VAL A 16 -0.10 -30.41 27.55
CA VAL A 16 0.56 -29.21 27.05
C VAL A 16 -0.05 -28.82 25.71
N THR A 17 -0.47 -27.56 25.62
CA THR A 17 -1.04 -27.03 24.39
C THR A 17 -0.01 -26.18 23.67
N THR A 18 0.25 -26.51 22.40
CA THR A 18 1.29 -25.90 21.57
C THR A 18 0.67 -25.31 20.32
N VAL A 19 0.99 -24.07 20.00
CA VAL A 19 0.63 -23.43 18.73
C VAL A 19 1.72 -23.72 17.70
N GLU A 20 1.32 -24.17 16.53
CA GLU A 20 2.20 -24.36 15.37
C GLU A 20 1.70 -23.50 14.22
N GLY A 21 2.61 -23.03 13.37
CA GLY A 21 2.25 -22.12 12.29
C GLY A 21 3.38 -21.88 11.30
N PRO A 22 3.16 -21.02 10.30
CA PRO A 22 4.16 -20.73 9.28
C PRO A 22 5.42 -20.07 9.85
N LEU A 23 6.54 -20.21 9.13
CA LEU A 23 7.83 -19.62 9.49
C LEU A 23 8.21 -18.48 8.55
N MET A 24 9.15 -17.64 9.02
CA MET A 24 9.74 -16.56 8.22
C MET A 24 10.47 -17.14 7.00
N GLY A 25 10.36 -16.47 5.85
CA GLY A 25 11.01 -16.89 4.60
C GLY A 25 10.30 -18.00 3.82
N GLU A 26 9.20 -18.57 4.34
CA GLU A 26 8.41 -19.52 3.58
C GLU A 26 7.70 -18.86 2.37
N PRO A 27 7.52 -19.59 1.25
CA PRO A 27 6.90 -19.02 0.06
C PRO A 27 5.41 -18.70 0.26
N GLY A 28 4.91 -17.74 -0.54
CA GLY A 28 3.50 -17.41 -0.61
C GLY A 28 2.94 -16.79 0.67
N TRP A 29 1.66 -17.07 0.97
CA TRP A 29 0.95 -16.46 2.10
C TRP A 29 1.51 -16.86 3.47
N ARG A 30 2.16 -18.03 3.56
CA ARG A 30 2.75 -18.53 4.81
C ARG A 30 3.83 -17.57 5.33
N GLY A 31 4.83 -17.24 4.49
CA GLY A 31 5.84 -16.25 4.86
C GLY A 31 5.26 -14.82 4.96
N ARG A 32 4.37 -14.42 4.03
CA ARG A 32 3.76 -13.07 4.05
C ARG A 32 3.03 -12.76 5.36
N ILE A 33 2.35 -13.75 5.95
CA ILE A 33 1.69 -13.60 7.26
C ILE A 33 2.75 -13.29 8.34
N VAL A 34 3.83 -14.07 8.40
CA VAL A 34 4.89 -13.88 9.40
C VAL A 34 5.60 -12.54 9.21
N THR A 35 5.93 -12.16 7.97
CA THR A 35 6.50 -10.83 7.66
C THR A 35 5.53 -9.71 8.03
N GLY A 36 4.23 -9.87 7.76
CA GLY A 36 3.23 -8.88 8.16
C GLY A 36 3.11 -8.73 9.68
N ILE A 37 3.21 -9.83 10.43
CA ILE A 37 3.28 -9.80 11.91
C ILE A 37 4.52 -9.05 12.37
N TYR A 38 5.69 -9.32 11.78
CA TYR A 38 6.93 -8.60 12.08
C TYR A 38 6.77 -7.09 11.88
N ASP A 39 6.22 -6.66 10.74
CA ASP A 39 6.02 -5.24 10.44
C ASP A 39 5.04 -4.58 11.42
N LEU A 40 3.94 -5.27 11.75
CA LEU A 40 2.94 -4.80 12.71
C LEU A 40 3.54 -4.58 14.11
N LEU A 41 4.37 -5.53 14.57
CA LEU A 41 5.07 -5.40 15.84
C LEU A 41 6.14 -4.29 15.80
N SER A 42 6.74 -4.04 14.64
CA SER A 42 7.75 -3.00 14.44
C SER A 42 7.18 -1.59 14.44
N GLU A 43 5.93 -1.42 14.03
CA GLU A 43 5.20 -0.14 14.05
C GLU A 43 4.63 0.24 15.42
N GLY A 44 4.73 -0.65 16.42
CA GLY A 44 4.26 -0.43 17.78
C GLY A 44 3.12 -1.37 18.18
N VAL A 45 3.33 -2.10 19.28
CA VAL A 45 2.39 -3.10 19.80
C VAL A 45 1.09 -2.44 20.28
N GLU A 46 1.15 -1.18 20.71
CA GLU A 46 0.00 -0.40 21.16
C GLU A 46 -1.08 -0.24 20.07
N ASN A 47 -0.66 -0.18 18.81
CA ASN A 47 -1.56 -0.06 17.66
C ASN A 47 -2.34 -1.35 17.38
N LEU A 48 -1.93 -2.47 18.00
CA LEU A 48 -2.50 -3.79 17.77
C LEU A 48 -3.75 -4.06 18.61
N GLN A 49 -4.18 -3.13 19.47
CA GLN A 49 -5.41 -3.23 20.27
C GLN A 49 -5.52 -4.58 21.00
N LEU A 50 -4.38 -5.08 21.48
CA LEU A 50 -4.32 -6.30 22.28
C LEU A 50 -4.68 -5.96 23.75
N GLY A 51 -5.17 -6.95 24.50
CA GLY A 51 -5.36 -6.80 25.94
C GLY A 51 -4.05 -6.39 26.63
N SER A 52 -4.15 -5.61 27.71
CA SER A 52 -2.99 -4.99 28.39
C SER A 52 -1.87 -5.98 28.73
N ALA A 53 -2.21 -7.18 29.19
CA ALA A 53 -1.25 -8.24 29.48
C ALA A 53 -0.48 -8.73 28.23
N HIS A 54 -1.18 -8.92 27.10
CA HIS A 54 -0.54 -9.31 25.83
C HIS A 54 0.32 -8.18 25.26
N THR A 55 -0.15 -6.93 25.35
CA THR A 55 0.62 -5.77 24.92
C THR A 55 1.97 -5.71 25.64
N GLN A 56 1.99 -5.90 26.96
CA GLN A 56 3.24 -5.94 27.71
C GLN A 56 4.11 -7.13 27.32
N ALA A 57 3.51 -8.32 27.19
CA ALA A 57 4.24 -9.53 26.79
C ALA A 57 4.94 -9.38 25.43
N PHE A 58 4.26 -8.78 24.43
CA PHE A 58 4.85 -8.54 23.11
C PHE A 58 5.90 -7.41 23.10
N LYS A 59 5.80 -6.43 24.00
CA LYS A 59 6.83 -5.39 24.17
C LYS A 59 8.14 -5.94 24.72
N GLU A 60 8.04 -6.83 25.70
CA GLU A 60 9.20 -7.46 26.35
C GLU A 60 9.76 -8.64 25.53
N TRP A 61 8.98 -9.15 24.58
CA TRP A 61 9.37 -10.29 23.76
C TRP A 61 10.47 -9.94 22.76
N ASN A 62 11.45 -10.84 22.64
CA ASN A 62 12.48 -10.75 21.63
C ASN A 62 11.89 -11.06 20.23
N ARG A 63 11.61 -10.01 19.46
CA ARG A 63 11.06 -10.10 18.10
C ARG A 63 11.95 -10.89 17.13
N GLU A 64 13.26 -10.95 17.38
CA GLU A 64 14.17 -11.77 16.57
C GLU A 64 13.85 -13.27 16.66
N ALA A 65 13.04 -13.68 17.64
CA ALA A 65 12.54 -15.04 17.72
C ALA A 65 11.75 -15.47 16.47
N LEU A 66 11.18 -14.52 15.71
CA LEU A 66 10.53 -14.77 14.42
C LEU A 66 11.47 -15.44 13.40
N PHE A 67 12.78 -15.23 13.53
CA PHE A 67 13.79 -15.80 12.63
C PHE A 67 14.36 -17.15 13.12
N THR A 68 14.09 -17.57 14.36
CA THR A 68 14.86 -18.64 15.05
C THR A 68 14.21 -20.04 15.09
N LYS A 69 13.17 -20.34 14.29
CA LYS A 69 12.28 -21.55 14.37
C LYS A 69 11.18 -21.42 15.47
N PRO A 70 10.25 -22.40 15.68
CA PRO A 70 8.85 -22.15 16.03
C PRO A 70 8.63 -21.22 17.23
N PHE A 71 8.31 -19.96 16.90
CA PHE A 71 8.16 -18.85 17.84
C PHE A 71 6.75 -18.70 18.39
N TRP A 72 5.79 -19.45 17.86
CA TRP A 72 4.36 -19.36 18.21
C TRP A 72 4.06 -19.64 19.69
N ASN A 73 4.99 -20.24 20.43
CA ASN A 73 4.89 -20.46 21.88
C ASN A 73 5.90 -19.66 22.69
N SER A 74 6.65 -18.75 22.06
CA SER A 74 7.71 -17.97 22.71
C SER A 74 7.20 -16.72 23.43
N VAL A 75 5.94 -16.34 23.22
CA VAL A 75 5.29 -15.23 23.90
C VAL A 75 4.38 -15.77 24.99
N ARG A 76 4.69 -15.44 26.25
CA ARG A 76 3.91 -15.91 27.40
C ARG A 76 2.47 -15.38 27.32
N GLY A 77 1.50 -16.29 27.43
CA GLY A 77 0.07 -15.96 27.41
C GLY A 77 -0.54 -15.78 26.01
N ALA A 78 0.27 -15.68 24.95
CA ALA A 78 -0.23 -15.61 23.58
C ALA A 78 -0.60 -17.01 23.07
N GLY A 79 -1.89 -17.35 23.13
CA GLY A 79 -2.44 -18.57 22.53
C GLY A 79 -2.85 -18.41 21.06
N LEU A 80 -3.49 -19.45 20.52
CA LEU A 80 -3.97 -19.49 19.14
C LEU A 80 -4.79 -18.24 18.76
N GLY A 81 -5.77 -17.85 19.59
CA GLY A 81 -6.64 -16.71 19.29
C GLY A 81 -5.88 -15.38 19.14
N THR A 82 -4.85 -15.14 19.97
CA THR A 82 -4.00 -13.96 19.87
C THR A 82 -3.22 -13.95 18.54
N TRP A 83 -2.63 -15.09 18.20
CA TRP A 83 -1.89 -15.24 16.94
C TRP A 83 -2.77 -15.17 15.70
N GLN A 84 -4.01 -15.70 15.76
CA GLN A 84 -4.99 -15.57 14.70
C GLN A 84 -5.38 -14.10 14.47
N ALA A 85 -5.61 -13.34 15.55
CA ALA A 85 -5.91 -11.92 15.46
C ALA A 85 -4.75 -11.14 14.80
N LEU A 86 -3.51 -11.42 15.20
CA LEU A 86 -2.32 -10.82 14.58
C LEU A 86 -2.17 -11.22 13.11
N ALA A 87 -2.37 -12.50 12.78
CA ALA A 87 -2.30 -12.99 11.41
C ALA A 87 -3.36 -12.36 10.51
N LEU A 88 -4.59 -12.17 10.99
CA LEU A 88 -5.64 -11.48 10.23
C LEU A 88 -5.27 -10.01 9.96
N LYS A 89 -4.72 -9.31 10.95
CA LYS A 89 -4.20 -7.94 10.75
C LYS A 89 -3.05 -7.92 9.75
N ALA A 90 -2.16 -8.91 9.81
CA ALA A 90 -1.06 -9.05 8.86
C ALA A 90 -1.56 -9.29 7.43
N VAL A 91 -2.58 -10.14 7.26
CA VAL A 91 -3.23 -10.38 5.95
C VAL A 91 -3.84 -9.09 5.44
N GLN A 92 -4.61 -8.36 6.25
CA GLN A 92 -5.20 -7.08 5.84
C GLN A 92 -4.12 -6.08 5.38
N LYS A 93 -3.04 -5.94 6.15
CA LYS A 93 -1.93 -5.05 5.83
C LYS A 93 -1.18 -5.45 4.56
N LYS A 94 -0.93 -6.74 4.36
CA LYS A 94 -0.17 -7.27 3.21
C LYS A 94 -1.03 -7.54 1.98
N SER A 95 -2.36 -7.48 2.10
CA SER A 95 -3.27 -7.66 0.97
C SER A 95 -3.27 -6.43 0.06
N SER A 96 -3.24 -6.68 -1.24
CA SER A 96 -3.39 -5.64 -2.25
C SER A 96 -4.88 -5.37 -2.49
N ARG A 97 -5.25 -4.09 -2.54
CA ARG A 97 -6.58 -3.66 -2.97
C ARG A 97 -6.64 -3.64 -4.50
N ILE A 98 -7.06 -4.77 -5.07
CA ILE A 98 -7.24 -4.92 -6.52
C ILE A 98 -8.67 -4.60 -6.91
N ASP A 99 -8.85 -4.02 -8.10
CA ASP A 99 -10.15 -3.95 -8.76
C ASP A 99 -10.44 -5.32 -9.39
N THR A 100 -11.32 -6.09 -8.72
CA THR A 100 -11.65 -7.46 -9.13
C THR A 100 -12.34 -7.50 -10.49
N VAL A 101 -13.10 -6.46 -10.84
CA VAL A 101 -13.75 -6.35 -12.16
C VAL A 101 -12.72 -6.24 -13.28
N VAL A 102 -11.51 -5.71 -12.99
CA VAL A 102 -10.40 -5.74 -13.96
C VAL A 102 -9.84 -7.13 -14.11
N THR A 103 -9.65 -7.81 -12.98
CA THR A 103 -8.88 -9.05 -12.91
C THR A 103 -9.65 -10.24 -13.48
N THR A 104 -10.97 -10.27 -13.31
CA THR A 104 -11.80 -11.40 -13.76
C THR A 104 -12.24 -11.31 -15.22
N ASP A 105 -12.14 -10.14 -15.84
CA ASP A 105 -12.57 -9.92 -17.22
C ASP A 105 -11.45 -10.24 -18.22
N ILE A 106 -11.63 -11.32 -18.99
CA ILE A 106 -10.68 -11.78 -20.01
C ILE A 106 -10.70 -10.96 -21.30
N HIS A 107 -11.68 -10.08 -21.48
CA HIS A 107 -11.84 -9.24 -22.67
C HIS A 107 -11.57 -7.75 -22.39
N ARG A 108 -10.93 -7.46 -21.25
CA ARG A 108 -10.73 -6.08 -20.84
C ARG A 108 -9.75 -5.34 -21.73
N LEU A 109 -10.14 -4.12 -22.14
CA LEU A 109 -9.24 -3.18 -22.77
C LEU A 109 -8.30 -2.55 -21.73
N ILE A 110 -7.00 -2.62 -21.99
CA ILE A 110 -5.95 -2.00 -21.18
C ILE A 110 -5.44 -0.76 -21.92
N ARG A 111 -5.11 0.29 -21.16
CA ARG A 111 -4.51 1.51 -21.73
C ARG A 111 -3.15 1.16 -22.32
N LEU A 112 -2.94 1.52 -23.59
CA LEU A 112 -1.68 1.30 -24.28
C LEU A 112 -0.56 2.17 -23.65
N PRO A 113 0.58 1.58 -23.24
CA PRO A 113 1.74 2.34 -22.81
C PRO A 113 2.21 3.35 -23.88
N GLY A 114 2.73 4.49 -23.44
CA GLY A 114 3.13 5.59 -24.33
C GLY A 114 1.98 6.49 -24.82
N THR A 115 0.72 6.21 -24.42
CA THR A 115 -0.42 7.08 -24.73
C THR A 115 -0.73 8.07 -23.61
N LEU A 116 -1.38 9.19 -23.94
CA LEU A 116 -1.83 10.17 -22.96
C LEU A 116 -3.17 9.79 -22.32
N ASN A 117 -3.29 10.00 -21.01
CA ASN A 117 -4.54 9.89 -20.29
C ASN A 117 -5.37 11.17 -20.50
N GLY A 118 -6.51 11.07 -21.18
CA GLY A 118 -7.38 12.21 -21.47
C GLY A 118 -7.93 12.96 -20.25
N HIS A 119 -7.90 12.37 -19.04
CA HIS A 119 -8.35 13.02 -17.81
C HIS A 119 -7.24 13.77 -17.05
N THR A 120 -5.98 13.53 -17.38
CA THR A 120 -4.84 14.13 -16.65
C THR A 120 -3.79 14.76 -17.56
N GLY A 121 -3.78 14.43 -18.86
CA GLY A 121 -2.69 14.80 -19.76
C GLY A 121 -1.36 14.10 -19.47
N LEU A 122 -1.34 13.15 -18.53
CA LEU A 122 -0.13 12.39 -18.17
C LEU A 122 0.05 11.17 -19.08
N LEU A 123 1.31 10.80 -19.30
CA LEU A 123 1.72 9.64 -20.08
C LEU A 123 1.44 8.34 -19.31
N ALA A 124 0.93 7.32 -20.00
CA ALA A 124 0.91 5.96 -19.49
C ALA A 124 2.33 5.36 -19.59
N VAL A 125 3.11 5.50 -18.53
CA VAL A 125 4.50 5.02 -18.46
C VAL A 125 4.54 3.52 -18.17
N GLU A 126 5.38 2.79 -18.89
CA GLU A 126 5.75 1.43 -18.54
C GLU A 126 6.84 1.48 -17.46
N VAL A 127 6.55 0.88 -16.30
CA VAL A 127 7.45 0.89 -15.13
C VAL A 127 7.99 -0.51 -14.92
N GLN A 128 9.32 -0.64 -14.91
CA GLN A 128 10.00 -1.91 -14.61
C GLN A 128 9.77 -2.30 -13.15
N SER A 129 9.64 -3.59 -12.86
CA SER A 129 9.36 -4.10 -11.52
C SER A 129 10.37 -3.64 -10.48
N GLU A 130 11.64 -3.54 -10.87
CA GLU A 130 12.76 -3.16 -9.99
C GLU A 130 12.73 -1.67 -9.63
N ARG A 131 12.02 -0.85 -10.41
CA ARG A 131 11.91 0.60 -10.23
C ARG A 131 10.58 1.03 -9.63
N LEU A 132 9.71 0.10 -9.26
CA LEU A 132 8.36 0.42 -8.79
C LEU A 132 8.37 1.32 -7.55
N ASP A 133 9.33 1.11 -6.64
CA ASP A 133 9.46 1.89 -5.41
C ASP A 133 10.02 3.30 -5.65
N ASP A 134 10.80 3.49 -6.72
CA ASP A 134 11.46 4.75 -7.06
C ASP A 134 10.65 5.61 -8.05
N PHE A 135 9.58 5.06 -8.64
CA PHE A 135 8.84 5.71 -9.70
C PHE A 135 8.00 6.89 -9.19
N ASP A 136 8.23 8.09 -9.73
CA ASP A 136 7.42 9.29 -9.44
C ASP A 136 6.49 9.63 -10.62
N PRO A 137 5.18 9.31 -10.55
CA PRO A 137 4.25 9.59 -11.65
C PRO A 137 4.10 11.09 -11.93
N PHE A 138 4.37 11.97 -10.97
CA PHE A 138 4.24 13.40 -11.19
C PHE A 138 5.45 14.01 -11.90
N THR A 139 6.57 13.29 -11.98
CA THR A 139 7.79 13.74 -12.66
C THR A 139 8.03 12.94 -13.95
N GLU A 140 7.90 11.62 -13.89
CA GLU A 140 8.24 10.73 -15.01
C GLU A 140 7.11 10.59 -16.03
N SER A 141 5.87 11.00 -15.70
CA SER A 141 4.72 10.90 -16.63
C SER A 141 4.36 12.23 -17.31
N THR A 142 5.18 13.28 -17.16
CA THR A 142 4.93 14.59 -17.79
C THR A 142 5.64 14.71 -19.13
N VAL A 143 4.91 15.11 -20.18
CA VAL A 143 5.48 15.22 -21.55
C VAL A 143 5.44 16.63 -22.14
N PHE A 144 4.61 17.52 -21.60
CA PHE A 144 4.45 18.87 -22.15
C PHE A 144 5.47 19.83 -21.55
N ALA A 145 6.39 20.29 -22.38
CA ALA A 145 7.40 21.28 -22.03
C ALA A 145 6.90 22.72 -22.29
N GLY A 146 7.57 23.70 -21.68
CA GLY A 146 7.25 25.12 -21.83
C GLY A 146 6.18 25.60 -20.84
N SER A 147 5.53 26.72 -21.17
CA SER A 147 4.52 27.37 -20.34
C SER A 147 3.26 27.67 -21.14
N MET A 148 2.11 27.64 -20.48
CA MET A 148 0.81 27.92 -21.08
C MET A 148 0.00 28.82 -20.14
N LYS A 149 -0.63 29.84 -20.70
CA LYS A 149 -1.55 30.72 -19.98
C LYS A 149 -2.93 30.07 -19.96
N VAL A 150 -3.50 29.96 -18.77
CA VAL A 150 -4.83 29.39 -18.55
C VAL A 150 -5.59 30.23 -17.54
N HIS A 151 -6.91 30.25 -17.67
CA HIS A 151 -7.80 30.83 -16.67
C HIS A 151 -8.31 29.70 -15.77
N VAL A 152 -7.87 29.69 -14.52
CA VAL A 152 -8.19 28.63 -13.55
C VAL A 152 -9.41 29.06 -12.74
N LYS A 153 -10.50 28.28 -12.83
CA LYS A 153 -11.72 28.54 -12.04
C LYS A 153 -11.48 28.26 -10.56
N GLU A 154 -10.96 27.06 -10.27
CA GLU A 154 -10.65 26.63 -8.91
C GLU A 154 -9.72 25.42 -8.94
N ALA A 155 -8.62 25.49 -8.19
CA ALA A 155 -7.75 24.34 -7.95
C ALA A 155 -7.09 24.42 -6.56
N PRO A 156 -7.03 23.32 -5.78
CA PRO A 156 -6.24 23.28 -4.55
C PRO A 156 -4.74 23.43 -4.86
N SER A 157 -3.90 23.55 -3.84
CA SER A 157 -2.46 23.42 -4.07
C SER A 157 -2.11 21.99 -4.50
N PHE A 158 -1.22 21.85 -5.48
CA PHE A 158 -0.80 20.53 -5.98
C PHE A 158 0.65 20.55 -6.45
N ARG A 159 1.27 19.36 -6.51
CA ARG A 159 2.61 19.16 -7.07
C ARG A 159 2.50 18.56 -8.47
N LEU A 160 3.28 19.09 -9.41
CA LEU A 160 3.56 18.41 -10.66
C LEU A 160 5.03 18.65 -11.05
N GLY A 161 5.77 17.59 -11.33
CA GLY A 161 7.23 17.62 -11.39
C GLY A 161 7.82 18.05 -10.06
N THR A 162 8.79 18.96 -10.11
CA THR A 162 9.47 19.53 -8.93
C THR A 162 8.80 20.77 -8.36
N VAL A 163 7.69 21.23 -8.96
CA VAL A 163 7.04 22.49 -8.57
C VAL A 163 5.73 22.25 -7.82
N HIS A 164 5.50 23.08 -6.80
CA HIS A 164 4.22 23.22 -6.12
C HIS A 164 3.50 24.43 -6.68
N LEU A 165 2.23 24.26 -7.05
CA LEU A 165 1.40 25.27 -7.70
C LEU A 165 0.12 25.48 -6.89
N GLY A 166 -0.46 26.67 -7.02
CA GLY A 166 -1.70 27.04 -6.37
C GLY A 166 -1.57 27.27 -4.85
N PRO A 167 -2.69 27.31 -4.11
CA PRO A 167 -4.06 27.19 -4.63
C PRO A 167 -4.40 28.33 -5.61
N PHE A 168 -5.31 28.07 -6.54
CA PHE A 168 -5.78 29.05 -7.52
C PHE A 168 -7.28 29.25 -7.41
N HIS A 169 -7.73 30.50 -7.57
CA HIS A 169 -9.15 30.83 -7.56
C HIS A 169 -9.47 31.98 -8.53
N ASP A 170 -10.31 31.67 -9.53
CA ASP A 170 -10.80 32.61 -10.55
C ASP A 170 -9.74 33.56 -11.13
N GLU A 171 -8.59 33.01 -11.54
CA GLU A 171 -7.43 33.80 -11.96
C GLU A 171 -6.79 33.28 -13.24
N SER A 172 -6.23 34.21 -14.02
CA SER A 172 -5.46 33.89 -15.23
C SER A 172 -3.98 33.83 -14.93
N VAL A 173 -3.40 32.64 -15.00
CA VAL A 173 -2.01 32.38 -14.61
C VAL A 173 -1.26 31.66 -15.72
N THR A 174 0.04 31.95 -15.85
CA THR A 174 0.94 31.20 -16.74
C THR A 174 1.60 30.08 -15.94
N LEU A 175 1.34 28.84 -16.33
CA LEU A 175 1.81 27.64 -15.65
C LEU A 175 2.74 26.83 -16.56
N PRO A 176 3.57 25.94 -16.02
CA PRO A 176 4.21 24.89 -16.82
C PRO A 176 3.16 24.15 -17.66
N ALA A 177 3.47 23.89 -18.93
CA ALA A 177 2.50 23.35 -19.88
C ALA A 177 1.87 22.04 -19.40
N ALA A 178 2.64 21.15 -18.76
CA ALA A 178 2.12 19.93 -18.15
C ALA A 178 1.06 20.20 -17.05
N ALA A 179 1.25 21.23 -16.23
CA ALA A 179 0.32 21.59 -15.17
C ALA A 179 -0.95 22.27 -15.73
N ALA A 180 -0.77 23.15 -16.72
CA ALA A 180 -1.90 23.71 -17.46
C ALA A 180 -2.74 22.60 -18.11
N MET A 181 -2.10 21.66 -18.81
CA MET A 181 -2.79 20.51 -19.43
C MET A 181 -3.51 19.65 -18.40
N LEU A 182 -2.92 19.40 -17.23
CA LEU A 182 -3.58 18.69 -16.14
C LEU A 182 -4.89 19.40 -15.73
N LEU A 183 -4.85 20.72 -15.52
CA LEU A 183 -6.03 21.50 -15.11
C LEU A 183 -7.09 21.56 -16.22
N LEU A 184 -6.67 21.70 -17.49
CA LEU A 184 -7.56 21.66 -18.65
C LEU A 184 -8.26 20.29 -18.77
N CYS A 185 -7.52 19.19 -18.70
CA CYS A 185 -8.08 17.83 -18.75
C CYS A 185 -9.00 17.52 -17.56
N LYS A 186 -8.73 18.13 -16.39
CA LYS A 186 -9.60 18.05 -15.20
C LYS A 186 -10.79 19.00 -15.24
N ARG A 187 -10.93 19.80 -16.30
CA ARG A 187 -11.99 20.82 -16.47
C ARG A 187 -12.00 21.85 -15.33
N ARG A 188 -10.82 22.17 -14.79
CA ARG A 188 -10.61 23.17 -13.74
C ARG A 188 -10.08 24.50 -14.27
N ALA A 189 -9.64 24.51 -15.54
CA ALA A 189 -9.18 25.70 -16.22
C ALA A 189 -9.71 25.73 -17.66
N GLU A 190 -9.61 26.89 -18.29
CA GLU A 190 -9.90 27.12 -19.71
C GLU A 190 -8.69 27.79 -20.38
N PRO A 191 -8.47 27.58 -21.69
CA PRO A 191 -7.41 28.27 -22.41
C PRO A 191 -7.61 29.79 -22.32
N ALA A 192 -6.57 30.51 -21.90
CA ALA A 192 -6.59 31.97 -21.86
C ALA A 192 -5.68 32.51 -22.95
N THR A 193 -6.21 33.47 -23.74
CA THR A 193 -5.45 34.20 -24.74
C THR A 193 -4.44 35.18 -24.13
#